data_AF-A0A2H6AVA6-F1
#
_entry.id   AF-A0A2H6AVA6-F1
#
_cell.length_a   1.000
_cell.length_b   1.000
_cell.length_c   1.000
_cell.angle_alpha   90.00
_cell.angle_beta   90.00
_cell.angle_gamma   90.00
#
_symmetry.space_group_name_H-M   'P 1'
#
loop_
_entity.id
_entity.type
_entity.pdbx_description
1 polymer ?
#
loop_
_entity_poly.entity_id
_entity_poly.type
_entity_poly.pdbx_seq_one_letter_code
_entity_poly.pdbx_strand_id
1 'polypeptide(L)'
;MLPTRTILAREARAAGLVPDGERRFGADYARTLETWLARFDAAEQALATLGFHTPFRRLWRLYLVYCAVGFRDGRIDVGQYRFVRPAT
;
A
#
# COMPACT_ATOMS: atom_id res chain seq x y z
N MET A 1 0.17 7.34 -10.60
CA MET A 1 1.39 6.54 -10.80
C MET A 1 2.11 6.45 -9.46
N LEU A 2 2.51 5.24 -9.03
CA LEU A 2 3.30 5.08 -7.80
C LEU A 2 4.75 5.51 -8.07
N PRO A 3 5.41 6.24 -7.15
CA PRO A 3 6.77 6.69 -7.38
C PRO A 3 7.75 5.52 -7.33
N THR A 4 8.76 5.53 -8.20
CA THR A 4 9.88 4.59 -8.12
C THR A 4 10.90 5.09 -7.10
N ARG A 5 11.75 4.18 -6.59
CA ARG A 5 12.89 4.52 -5.72
C ARG A 5 13.79 5.59 -6.34
N THR A 6 14.02 5.49 -7.65
CA THR A 6 14.85 6.44 -8.42
C THR A 6 14.23 7.84 -8.41
N ILE A 7 12.91 7.95 -8.61
CA ILE A 7 12.21 9.22 -8.55
C ILE A 7 12.29 9.80 -7.14
N LEU A 8 11.99 9.00 -6.10
CA LEU A 8 12.08 9.46 -4.71
C LEU A 8 13.47 10.01 -4.36
N ALA A 9 14.53 9.29 -4.71
CA ALA A 9 15.90 9.72 -4.45
C ALA A 9 16.30 10.97 -5.25
N ARG A 10 15.82 11.11 -6.48
CA ARG A 10 16.04 12.31 -7.31
C ARG A 10 15.37 13.53 -6.70
N GLU A 11 14.09 13.42 -6.36
CA GLU A 11 13.33 14.54 -5.77
C GLU A 11 13.90 14.93 -4.39
N ALA A 12 14.33 13.95 -3.59
CA ALA A 12 14.99 14.23 -2.32
C ALA A 12 16.27 15.07 -2.51
N ARG A 13 17.14 14.67 -3.46
CA ARG A 13 18.36 15.44 -3.77
C ARG A 13 18.06 16.83 -4.30
N ALA A 14 17.06 16.97 -5.16
CA ALA A 14 16.63 18.28 -5.66
C ALA A 14 16.15 19.21 -4.53
N ALA A 15 15.61 18.65 -3.44
CA ALA A 15 15.22 19.38 -2.23
C ALA A 15 16.37 19.61 -1.22
N GLY A 16 17.62 19.28 -1.58
CA GLY A 16 18.78 19.38 -0.70
C GLY A 16 18.79 18.34 0.43
N LEU A 17 18.13 17.20 0.23
CA LEU A 17 18.12 16.07 1.15
C LEU A 17 18.92 14.89 0.56
N VAL A 18 19.55 14.11 1.43
CA VAL A 18 20.34 12.95 1.05
C VAL A 18 19.65 11.69 1.60
N PRO A 19 19.34 10.68 0.76
CA PRO A 19 18.86 9.40 1.23
C PRO A 19 19.89 8.70 2.13
N ASP A 20 19.50 8.24 3.31
CA ASP A 20 20.40 7.61 4.29
C ASP A 20 19.87 6.29 4.87
N GLY A 21 18.76 5.78 4.32
CA GLY A 21 18.18 4.50 4.72
C GLY A 21 16.85 4.21 4.03
N GLU A 22 16.60 2.93 3.76
CA GLU A 22 15.29 2.44 3.34
C GLU A 22 14.95 1.13 4.06
N ARG A 23 13.68 0.96 4.42
CA ARG A 23 13.11 -0.30 4.90
C ARG A 23 11.89 -0.63 4.07
N ARG A 24 11.93 -1.78 3.39
CA ARG A 24 10.86 -2.27 2.52
C ARG A 24 10.11 -3.41 3.20
N PHE A 25 8.80 -3.40 3.14
CA PHE A 25 7.95 -4.34 3.88
C PHE A 25 6.62 -4.64 3.16
N GLY A 26 6.62 -4.69 1.83
CA GLY A 26 5.43 -5.00 1.03
C GLY A 26 4.72 -6.29 1.42
N ALA A 27 5.45 -7.33 1.84
CA ALA A 27 4.84 -8.57 2.32
C ALA A 27 3.95 -8.38 3.56
N ASP A 28 4.31 -7.48 4.47
CA ASP A 28 3.46 -7.13 5.62
C ASP A 28 2.19 -6.40 5.17
N TYR A 29 2.26 -5.67 4.06
CA TYR A 29 1.10 -4.99 3.49
C TYR A 29 0.18 -5.96 2.72
N ALA A 30 0.72 -7.00 2.10
CA ALA A 30 -0.09 -8.12 1.60
C ALA A 30 -0.90 -8.76 2.75
N ARG A 31 -0.25 -9.05 3.89
CA ARG A 31 -0.92 -9.58 5.11
C ARG A 31 -1.98 -8.62 5.65
N THR A 32 -1.72 -7.32 5.58
CA THR A 32 -2.69 -6.29 5.98
C THR A 32 -3.95 -6.36 5.12
N LEU A 33 -3.80 -6.44 3.79
CA LEU A 33 -4.91 -6.52 2.86
C LEU A 33 -5.71 -7.82 2.99
N GLU A 34 -5.05 -8.95 3.26
CA GLU A 34 -5.72 -10.21 3.59
C GLU A 34 -6.54 -10.11 4.88
N THR A 35 -5.99 -9.46 5.90
CA THR A 35 -6.69 -9.22 7.17
C THR A 35 -7.91 -8.32 6.96
N TRP A 36 -7.80 -7.30 6.11
CA TRP A 36 -8.92 -6.43 5.76
C TRP A 36 -9.98 -7.17 4.95
N LEU A 37 -9.60 -8.03 4.01
CA LEU A 37 -10.53 -8.86 3.26
C LEU A 37 -11.35 -9.76 4.20
N ALA A 38 -10.69 -10.44 5.13
CA ALA A 38 -11.39 -11.29 6.10
C ALA A 38 -12.40 -10.51 6.95
N ARG A 39 -12.03 -9.30 7.40
CA ARG A 39 -12.92 -8.41 8.16
C ARG A 39 -14.06 -7.86 7.30
N PHE A 40 -13.77 -7.48 6.06
CA PHE A 40 -14.76 -6.99 5.10
C PHE A 40 -15.82 -8.06 4.80
N ASP A 41 -15.39 -9.30 4.62
CA ASP A 41 -16.29 -10.44 4.38
C ASP A 41 -17.17 -10.74 5.60
N ALA A 42 -16.60 -10.69 6.80
CA ALA A 42 -17.35 -10.86 8.04
C ALA A 42 -18.38 -9.74 8.27
N ALA A 43 -18.18 -8.55 7.70
CA ALA A 43 -19.07 -7.40 7.83
C ALA A 43 -20.23 -7.37 6.80
N GLU A 44 -20.48 -8.47 6.07
CA GLU A 44 -21.50 -8.56 5.01
C GLU A 44 -22.87 -7.99 5.40
N GLN A 45 -23.39 -8.38 6.55
CA GLN A 45 -24.72 -7.95 7.00
C GLN A 45 -24.75 -6.44 7.28
N ALA A 46 -23.74 -5.92 7.98
CA ALA A 46 -23.64 -4.49 8.26
C ALA A 46 -23.51 -3.66 6.97
N LEU A 47 -22.73 -4.14 5.99
CA LEU A 47 -22.61 -3.51 4.68
C LEU A 47 -23.95 -3.48 3.94
N ALA A 48 -24.73 -4.57 4.00
CA ALA A 48 -26.06 -4.61 3.40
C ALA A 48 -27.01 -3.58 4.02
N THR A 49 -26.99 -3.42 5.35
CA THR A 49 -27.79 -2.39 6.06
C THR A 49 -27.40 -0.97 5.65
N LEU A 50 -26.13 -0.73 5.30
CA LEU A 50 -25.63 0.55 4.81
C LEU A 50 -25.91 0.79 3.32
N GLY A 51 -26.60 -0.12 2.62
CA GLY A 51 -26.89 -0.01 1.18
C GLY A 51 -25.75 -0.48 0.27
N PHE A 52 -24.71 -1.10 0.81
CA PHE A 52 -23.59 -1.64 0.04
C PHE A 52 -23.88 -3.07 -0.43
N HIS A 53 -24.63 -3.16 -1.51
CA HIS A 53 -25.09 -4.43 -2.08
C HIS A 53 -24.00 -5.17 -2.91
N THR A 54 -24.37 -6.31 -3.47
CA THR A 54 -23.48 -7.26 -4.15
C THR A 54 -22.50 -6.66 -5.16
N PRO A 55 -22.88 -5.71 -6.05
CA PRO A 55 -21.92 -5.14 -7.01
C PRO A 55 -20.74 -4.45 -6.32
N PHE A 56 -21.00 -3.67 -5.27
CA PHE A 56 -19.98 -3.02 -4.46
C PHE A 56 -19.06 -4.04 -3.79
N ARG A 57 -19.65 -5.08 -3.20
CA ARG A 57 -18.88 -6.12 -2.50
C ARG A 57 -17.94 -6.88 -3.43
N ARG A 58 -18.40 -7.21 -4.64
CA ARG A 58 -17.56 -7.88 -5.66
C ARG A 58 -16.38 -7.00 -6.06
N LEU A 59 -16.62 -5.71 -6.29
CA LEU A 59 -15.57 -4.76 -6.63
C LEU A 59 -14.54 -4.62 -5.51
N TRP A 60 -14.99 -4.48 -4.25
CA TRP A 60 -14.09 -4.33 -3.12
C TRP A 60 -13.26 -5.59 -2.83
N ARG A 61 -13.87 -6.77 -2.95
CA ARG A 61 -13.14 -8.04 -2.87
C ARG A 61 -12.08 -8.14 -3.97
N LEU A 62 -12.44 -7.80 -5.22
CA LEU A 62 -11.50 -7.77 -6.34
C LEU A 62 -10.32 -6.85 -6.02
N TYR A 63 -10.59 -5.63 -5.56
CA TYR A 63 -9.55 -4.67 -5.19
C TYR A 63 -8.61 -5.22 -4.11
N LEU A 64 -9.14 -5.70 -2.98
CA LEU A 64 -8.33 -6.19 -1.87
C LEU A 64 -7.47 -7.39 -2.26
N VAL A 65 -8.04 -8.36 -2.96
CA VAL A 65 -7.33 -9.56 -3.44
C VAL A 65 -6.26 -9.19 -4.46
N TYR A 66 -6.62 -8.38 -5.47
CA TYR A 66 -5.69 -7.95 -6.51
C TYR A 66 -4.48 -7.21 -5.91
N CYS A 67 -4.73 -6.28 -5.00
CA CYS A 67 -3.64 -5.56 -4.32
C CYS A 67 -2.80 -6.50 -3.44
N ALA A 68 -3.43 -7.41 -2.68
CA ALA A 68 -2.69 -8.34 -1.83
C ALA A 68 -1.72 -9.22 -2.64
N VAL A 69 -2.18 -9.74 -3.78
CA VAL A 69 -1.33 -10.48 -4.73
C VAL A 69 -0.25 -9.57 -5.32
N GLY A 70 -0.59 -8.33 -5.68
CA GLY A 70 0.38 -7.36 -6.20
C GLY A 70 1.55 -7.10 -5.25
N PHE A 71 1.29 -6.98 -3.94
CA PHE A 71 2.33 -6.86 -2.92
C PHE A 71 3.07 -8.17 -2.67
N ARG A 72 2.37 -9.32 -2.63
CA ARG A 72 2.98 -10.64 -2.42
C ARG A 72 3.94 -11.03 -3.55
N ASP A 73 3.57 -10.73 -4.79
CA ASP A 73 4.38 -11.01 -5.98
C ASP A 73 5.48 -9.94 -6.21
N GLY A 74 5.56 -8.90 -5.37
CA GLY A 74 6.54 -7.84 -5.50
C GLY A 74 6.34 -6.93 -6.72
N ARG A 75 5.13 -6.91 -7.31
CA ARG A 75 4.78 -5.96 -8.40
C ARG A 75 4.73 -4.52 -7.90
N ILE A 76 4.36 -4.35 -6.63
CA ILE A 76 4.35 -3.07 -5.91
C ILE A 76 4.90 -3.30 -4.49
N ASP A 77 5.30 -2.22 -3.81
CA ASP A 77 5.94 -2.33 -2.50
C ASP A 77 5.61 -1.13 -1.60
N VAL A 78 5.83 -1.29 -0.30
CA VAL A 78 5.79 -0.24 0.71
C VAL A 78 7.20 -0.03 1.24
N GLY A 79 7.67 1.22 1.21
CA GLY A 79 8.96 1.61 1.74
C GLY A 79 8.84 2.74 2.75
N GLN A 80 9.55 2.59 3.87
CA GLN A 80 9.90 3.69 4.77
C GLN A 80 11.27 4.20 4.33
N TYR A 81 11.36 5.49 4.00
CA TYR A 81 12.58 6.13 3.52
C TYR A 81 13.02 7.18 4.52
N ARG A 82 14.31 7.19 4.82
CA ARG A 82 14.94 8.19 5.67
C ARG A 82 15.84 9.07 4.80
N PHE A 83 15.73 10.37 5.05
CA PHE A 83 16.51 11.40 4.36
C PHE A 83 17.09 12.34 5.40
N VAL A 84 18.32 12.80 5.17
CA VAL A 84 19.00 13.78 6.02
C VAL A 84 19.28 15.05 5.25
N ARG A 85 19.24 16.17 5.96
CA ARG A 85 19.79 17.42 5.46
C ARG A 85 21.27 17.47 5.86
N PRO A 86 22.21 17.61 4.92
CA PRO A 86 23.61 17.85 5.27
C PRO A 86 23.73 19.11 6.12
N ALA A 87 24.58 19.07 7.14
CA ALA A 87 25.00 20.30 7.81
C ALA A 87 25.72 21.20 6.78
N THR A 88 25.46 22.50 6.84
CA THR A 88 26.09 23.51 5.98
C THR A 88 27.60 23.56 6.20
#